data_AF-N9PUV2-F1
#
_entry.id   AF-N9PUV2-F1
#
_cell.length_a   1.000
_cell.length_b   1.000
_cell.length_c   1.000
_cell.angle_alpha   90.00
_cell.angle_beta   90.00
_cell.angle_gamma   90.00
#
_symmetry.space_group_name_H-M   'P 1'
#
loop_
_entity.id
_entity.type
_entity.pdbx_description
1 polymer ?
#
loop_
_entity_poly.entity_id
_entity_poly.type
_entity_poly.pdbx_seq_one_letter_code
_entity_poly.pdbx_strand_id
1 'polypeptide(L)'
;MSIHPMELLKQKVSSVIVNDQTSLVNEKNDVLSRFYPVLLYRFLEKPELVDKLREKLTPSISDLLEDNERVKNALLLRLAAGKVSVAEVEITLNRAIPKSLAVLSNEVGNDAIRIIYYLRDHKASIYSLLPCWTTEVLSQLNESALQEQVLDVIPAIPSVPDAKKNNKIFPFLTLLFGFSLIFLYQLSK
;
A
#
# COMPACT_ATOMS: atom_id res chain seq x y z
N MET A 1 4.07 -23.07 -23.53
CA MET A 1 4.05 -21.63 -23.21
C MET A 1 3.14 -21.46 -22.02
N SER A 2 3.63 -20.80 -20.96
CA SER A 2 2.79 -20.44 -19.82
C SER A 2 1.69 -19.48 -20.27
N ILE A 3 0.50 -19.61 -19.70
CA ILE A 3 -0.59 -18.66 -19.93
C ILE A 3 -0.16 -17.27 -19.47
N HIS A 4 -0.68 -16.20 -20.09
CA HIS A 4 -0.36 -14.84 -19.66
C HIS A 4 -0.86 -14.57 -18.23
N PRO A 5 -0.06 -13.96 -17.32
CA PRO A 5 -0.41 -13.80 -15.90
C PRO A 5 -1.76 -13.12 -15.66
N MET A 6 -2.08 -12.10 -16.46
CA MET A 6 -3.38 -11.42 -16.38
C MET A 6 -4.55 -12.32 -16.71
N GLU A 7 -4.42 -13.18 -17.73
CA GLU A 7 -5.48 -14.08 -18.14
C GLU A 7 -5.63 -15.24 -17.16
N LEU A 8 -4.50 -15.73 -16.63
CA LEU A 8 -4.46 -16.70 -15.54
C LEU A 8 -5.25 -16.20 -14.32
N LEU A 9 -5.01 -14.97 -13.86
CA LEU A 9 -5.71 -14.40 -12.70
C LEU A 9 -7.19 -14.18 -12.97
N LYS A 10 -7.56 -13.64 -14.14
CA LYS A 10 -8.96 -13.48 -14.53
C LYS A 10 -9.71 -14.82 -14.54
N GLN A 11 -9.10 -15.87 -15.12
CA GLN A 11 -9.75 -17.18 -15.24
C GLN A 11 -9.86 -17.90 -13.89
N LYS A 12 -8.79 -17.93 -13.10
CA LYS A 12 -8.70 -18.77 -11.89
C LYS A 12 -9.05 -18.05 -10.60
N VAL A 13 -8.91 -16.71 -10.53
CA VAL A 13 -9.19 -15.93 -9.32
C VAL A 13 -10.54 -15.24 -9.39
N SER A 14 -10.84 -14.54 -10.50
CA SER A 14 -12.11 -13.81 -10.58
C SER A 14 -13.32 -14.73 -10.49
N SER A 15 -13.27 -15.89 -11.16
CA SER A 15 -14.33 -16.91 -11.07
C SER A 15 -14.62 -17.33 -9.63
N VAL A 16 -13.58 -17.59 -8.82
CA VAL A 16 -13.75 -18.00 -7.42
C VAL A 16 -14.30 -16.84 -6.58
N ILE A 17 -13.73 -15.64 -6.70
CA ILE A 17 -14.15 -14.50 -5.87
C ILE A 17 -15.58 -14.07 -6.18
N VAL A 18 -15.92 -14.04 -7.46
CA VAL A 18 -17.21 -13.54 -7.95
C VAL A 18 -18.32 -14.58 -7.75
N ASN A 19 -18.04 -15.88 -7.93
CA ASN A 19 -19.06 -16.93 -7.74
C ASN A 19 -19.37 -17.21 -6.27
N ASP A 20 -18.45 -16.88 -5.35
CA ASP A 20 -18.66 -17.02 -3.92
C ASP A 20 -19.68 -16.00 -3.36
N GLN A 21 -20.15 -15.03 -4.16
CA GLN A 21 -21.02 -13.94 -3.71
C GLN A 21 -22.15 -13.64 -4.70
N THR A 22 -23.37 -13.46 -4.20
CA THR A 22 -24.57 -13.27 -5.04
C THR A 22 -24.80 -11.81 -5.49
N SER A 23 -23.99 -10.85 -5.02
CA SER A 23 -24.18 -9.42 -5.28
C SER A 23 -22.94 -8.73 -5.84
N LEU A 24 -23.16 -7.72 -6.68
CA LEU A 24 -22.14 -6.86 -7.30
C LEU A 24 -21.09 -7.63 -8.13
N VAL A 25 -21.51 -8.74 -8.74
CA VAL A 25 -20.67 -9.66 -9.52
C VAL A 25 -19.88 -8.91 -10.60
N ASN A 26 -20.57 -8.07 -11.38
CA ASN A 26 -19.97 -7.35 -12.50
C ASN A 26 -18.99 -6.28 -12.02
N GLU A 27 -19.36 -5.55 -10.96
CA GLU A 27 -18.59 -4.47 -10.40
C GLU A 27 -17.32 -5.00 -9.71
N LYS A 28 -17.42 -6.13 -9.00
CA LYS A 28 -16.26 -6.83 -8.42
C LYS A 28 -15.32 -7.35 -9.49
N ASN A 29 -15.87 -7.93 -10.56
CA ASN A 29 -15.05 -8.36 -11.69
C ASN A 29 -14.33 -7.17 -12.35
N ASP A 30 -15.01 -6.03 -12.51
CA ASP A 30 -14.41 -4.79 -13.02
C ASP A 30 -13.29 -4.27 -12.09
N VAL A 31 -13.51 -4.28 -10.78
CA VAL A 31 -12.48 -3.94 -9.77
C VAL A 31 -11.27 -4.87 -9.88
N LEU A 32 -11.48 -6.18 -9.94
CA LEU A 32 -10.41 -7.17 -10.06
C LEU A 32 -9.62 -7.01 -11.37
N SER A 33 -10.31 -6.73 -12.47
CA SER A 33 -9.67 -6.52 -13.78
C SER A 33 -8.70 -5.33 -13.77
N ARG A 34 -9.03 -4.28 -13.00
CA ARG A 34 -8.18 -3.09 -12.79
C ARG A 34 -7.12 -3.30 -11.71
N PHE A 35 -7.36 -4.19 -10.76
CA PHE A 35 -6.45 -4.48 -9.65
C PHE A 35 -5.31 -5.43 -10.04
N TYR A 36 -5.56 -6.49 -10.81
CA TYR A 36 -4.53 -7.46 -11.17
C TYR A 36 -3.25 -6.87 -11.80
N PRO A 37 -3.30 -5.94 -12.78
CA PRO A 37 -2.07 -5.39 -13.33
C PRO A 37 -1.29 -4.62 -12.27
N VAL A 38 -1.99 -3.95 -11.33
CA VAL A 38 -1.37 -3.25 -10.19
C VAL A 38 -0.67 -4.24 -9.25
N LEU A 39 -1.33 -5.36 -8.90
CA LEU A 39 -0.75 -6.42 -8.08
C LEU A 39 0.54 -6.99 -8.72
N LEU A 40 0.47 -7.35 -10.00
CA LEU A 40 1.60 -7.92 -10.74
C LEU A 40 2.74 -6.92 -10.89
N TYR A 41 2.42 -5.64 -11.15
CA TYR A 41 3.40 -4.56 -11.16
C TYR A 41 4.10 -4.42 -9.81
N ARG A 42 3.37 -4.48 -8.69
CA ARG A 42 3.97 -4.42 -7.35
C ARG A 42 4.95 -5.56 -7.09
N PHE A 43 4.67 -6.77 -7.55
CA PHE A 43 5.62 -7.88 -7.45
C PHE A 43 6.86 -7.67 -8.33
N LEU A 44 6.71 -7.05 -9.50
CA LEU A 44 7.85 -6.73 -10.38
C LEU A 44 8.76 -5.63 -9.80
N GLU A 45 8.16 -4.59 -9.22
CA GLU A 45 8.90 -3.49 -8.59
C GLU A 45 9.53 -3.90 -7.26
N LYS A 46 8.85 -4.74 -6.49
CA LYS A 46 9.28 -5.17 -5.15
C LYS A 46 9.13 -6.69 -4.98
N PRO A 47 10.06 -7.49 -5.55
CA PRO A 47 10.00 -8.95 -5.57
C PRO A 47 9.84 -9.62 -4.20
N GLU A 48 10.41 -9.03 -3.15
CA GLU A 48 10.32 -9.52 -1.77
C GLU A 48 8.89 -9.53 -1.21
N LEU A 49 7.96 -8.76 -1.82
CA LEU A 49 6.55 -8.81 -1.42
C LEU A 49 5.94 -10.19 -1.65
N VAL A 50 6.42 -10.95 -2.63
CA VAL A 50 5.90 -12.28 -2.91
C VAL A 50 6.10 -13.20 -1.70
N ASP A 51 7.31 -13.25 -1.15
CA ASP A 51 7.58 -14.07 0.03
C ASP A 51 6.94 -13.50 1.30
N LYS A 52 7.04 -12.18 1.52
CA LYS A 52 6.41 -11.52 2.68
C LYS A 52 4.91 -11.78 2.79
N LEU A 53 4.19 -11.72 1.66
CA LEU A 53 2.75 -11.97 1.64
C LEU A 53 2.41 -13.45 1.78
N ARG A 54 3.27 -14.36 1.30
CA ARG A 54 3.07 -15.81 1.45
C ARG A 54 3.28 -16.29 2.88
N GLU A 55 4.21 -15.69 3.61
CA GLU A 55 4.48 -16.01 5.02
C GLU A 55 3.35 -15.55 5.96
N LYS A 56 2.53 -14.57 5.53
CA LYS A 56 1.37 -14.11 6.28
C LYS A 56 0.18 -15.07 6.13
N LEU A 57 -0.48 -15.39 7.24
CA LEU A 57 -1.70 -16.20 7.25
C LEU A 57 -2.86 -15.52 6.51
N THR A 58 -2.95 -14.19 6.64
CA THR A 58 -4.02 -13.37 6.06
C THR A 58 -3.43 -12.15 5.37
N PRO A 59 -2.80 -12.32 4.19
CA PRO A 59 -2.24 -11.19 3.46
C PRO A 59 -3.37 -10.26 2.99
N SER A 60 -3.12 -8.96 3.10
CA SER A 60 -4.06 -7.89 2.84
C SER A 60 -3.48 -6.84 1.89
N ILE A 61 -4.34 -5.92 1.45
CA ILE A 61 -3.94 -4.79 0.62
C ILE A 61 -3.01 -3.83 1.38
N SER A 62 -3.15 -3.71 2.70
CA SER A 62 -2.20 -2.96 3.53
C SER A 62 -0.81 -3.56 3.42
N ASP A 63 -0.69 -4.89 3.52
CA ASP A 63 0.59 -5.58 3.42
C ASP A 63 1.25 -5.40 2.04
N LEU A 64 0.45 -5.40 0.96
CA LEU A 64 0.91 -5.17 -0.41
C LEU A 64 1.43 -3.74 -0.62
N LEU A 65 0.84 -2.79 0.10
CA LEU A 65 1.14 -1.36 0.06
C LEU A 65 1.98 -0.91 1.26
N GLU A 66 2.61 -1.86 1.96
CA GLU A 66 3.59 -1.58 3.02
C GLU A 66 3.01 -0.72 4.14
N ASP A 67 1.76 -0.99 4.53
CA ASP A 67 1.00 -0.30 5.57
C ASP A 67 0.85 1.22 5.34
N ASN A 68 1.04 1.68 4.10
CA ASN A 68 0.81 3.06 3.72
C ASN A 68 -0.68 3.35 3.51
N GLU A 69 -1.34 3.78 4.59
CA GLU A 69 -2.76 4.11 4.61
C GLU A 69 -3.17 5.16 3.57
N ARG A 70 -2.31 6.14 3.27
CA ARG A 70 -2.59 7.18 2.27
C ARG A 70 -2.70 6.58 0.88
N VAL A 71 -1.73 5.75 0.49
CA VAL A 71 -1.72 5.07 -0.81
C VAL A 71 -2.85 4.05 -0.90
N LYS A 72 -3.09 3.29 0.18
CA LYS A 72 -4.20 2.34 0.28
C LYS A 72 -5.53 3.03 0.00
N ASN A 73 -5.83 4.11 0.72
CA ASN A 73 -7.09 4.84 0.55
C ASN A 73 -7.23 5.42 -0.87
N ALA A 74 -6.16 6.01 -1.43
CA ALA A 74 -6.17 6.52 -2.80
C ALA A 74 -6.43 5.41 -3.83
N LEU A 75 -5.78 4.25 -3.69
CA LEU A 75 -5.96 3.10 -4.56
C LEU A 75 -7.39 2.56 -4.48
N LEU A 76 -7.92 2.36 -3.27
CA LEU A 76 -9.27 1.84 -3.08
C LEU A 76 -10.33 2.79 -3.65
N LEU A 77 -10.16 4.11 -3.48
CA LEU A 77 -11.06 5.12 -4.08
C LEU A 77 -11.05 5.06 -5.62
N ARG A 78 -9.87 4.93 -6.24
CA ARG A 78 -9.76 4.82 -7.70
C ARG A 78 -10.36 3.53 -8.24
N LEU A 79 -10.22 2.43 -7.52
CA LEU A 79 -10.84 1.14 -7.88
C LEU A 79 -12.36 1.16 -7.70
N ALA A 80 -12.86 1.73 -6.61
CA ALA A 80 -14.29 1.89 -6.35
C ALA A 80 -15.01 2.63 -7.49
N ALA A 81 -14.39 3.71 -7.99
CA ALA A 81 -14.91 4.53 -9.10
C ALA A 81 -16.40 4.93 -8.93
N GLY A 82 -16.87 5.05 -7.69
CA GLY A 82 -18.26 5.36 -7.34
C GLY A 82 -19.27 4.23 -7.57
N LYS A 83 -18.85 3.04 -8.03
CA LYS A 83 -19.73 1.90 -8.35
C LYS A 83 -19.87 0.91 -7.19
N VAL A 84 -18.84 0.81 -6.36
CA VAL A 84 -18.74 -0.12 -5.22
C VAL A 84 -18.26 0.66 -4.01
N SER A 85 -18.69 0.29 -2.80
CA SER A 85 -18.18 0.92 -1.59
C SER A 85 -16.69 0.61 -1.41
N VAL A 86 -15.94 1.54 -0.82
CA VAL A 86 -14.50 1.36 -0.56
C VAL A 86 -14.24 0.12 0.31
N ALA A 87 -15.09 -0.12 1.31
CA ALA A 87 -15.00 -1.31 2.17
C ALA A 87 -15.18 -2.62 1.38
N GLU A 88 -16.13 -2.67 0.44
CA GLU A 88 -16.35 -3.87 -0.37
C GLU A 88 -15.20 -4.11 -1.37
N VAL A 89 -14.61 -3.03 -1.91
CA VAL A 89 -13.37 -3.12 -2.72
C VAL A 89 -12.24 -3.72 -1.87
N GLU A 90 -12.01 -3.21 -0.66
CA GLU A 90 -10.97 -3.71 0.22
C GLU A 90 -11.16 -5.20 0.57
N ILE A 91 -12.38 -5.61 0.92
CA ILE A 91 -12.73 -7.01 1.17
C ILE A 91 -12.45 -7.87 -0.08
N THR A 92 -12.84 -7.39 -1.26
CA THR A 92 -12.64 -8.10 -2.53
C THR A 92 -11.15 -8.29 -2.82
N LEU A 93 -10.34 -7.24 -2.62
CA LEU A 93 -8.89 -7.27 -2.83
C LEU A 93 -8.18 -8.19 -1.82
N ASN A 94 -8.53 -8.08 -0.53
CA ASN A 94 -7.95 -8.91 0.53
C ASN A 94 -8.23 -10.41 0.31
N ARG A 95 -9.37 -10.76 -0.31
CA ARG A 95 -9.64 -12.15 -0.72
C ARG A 95 -8.88 -12.54 -1.99
N ALA A 96 -8.66 -11.61 -2.91
CA ALA A 96 -8.03 -11.87 -4.20
C ALA A 96 -6.51 -12.04 -4.10
N ILE A 97 -5.83 -11.31 -3.20
CA ILE A 97 -4.37 -11.37 -3.01
C ILE A 97 -3.87 -12.80 -2.72
N PRO A 98 -4.32 -13.49 -1.65
CA PRO A 98 -3.85 -14.84 -1.36
C PRO A 98 -4.19 -15.85 -2.46
N LYS A 99 -5.37 -15.73 -3.09
CA LYS A 99 -5.75 -16.60 -4.22
C LYS A 99 -4.87 -16.36 -5.45
N SER A 100 -4.50 -15.11 -5.72
CA SER A 100 -3.61 -14.75 -6.82
C SER A 100 -2.21 -15.34 -6.61
N LEU A 101 -1.67 -15.22 -5.39
CA LEU A 101 -0.40 -15.85 -5.03
C LEU A 101 -0.45 -17.37 -5.20
N ALA A 102 -1.50 -18.02 -4.69
CA ALA A 102 -1.67 -19.47 -4.85
C ALA A 102 -1.76 -19.89 -6.33
N VAL A 103 -2.51 -19.16 -7.15
CA VAL A 103 -2.63 -19.41 -8.59
C VAL A 103 -1.30 -19.25 -9.31
N LEU A 104 -0.53 -18.20 -9.00
CA LEU A 104 0.79 -17.97 -9.59
C LEU A 104 1.77 -19.08 -9.18
N SER A 105 1.82 -19.43 -7.89
CA SER A 105 2.65 -20.53 -7.38
C SER A 105 2.30 -21.87 -8.03
N ASN A 106 1.02 -22.15 -8.26
CA ASN A 106 0.58 -23.39 -8.89
C ASN A 106 0.94 -23.45 -10.38
N GLU A 107 1.06 -22.29 -11.05
CA GLU A 107 1.39 -22.23 -12.47
C GLU A 107 2.91 -22.43 -12.71
N VAL A 108 3.76 -21.80 -11.91
CA VAL A 108 5.22 -21.77 -12.19
C VAL A 108 6.10 -22.40 -11.10
N GLY A 109 5.51 -22.82 -10.00
CA GLY A 109 6.18 -23.41 -8.84
C GLY A 109 6.15 -22.50 -7.62
N ASN A 110 6.26 -23.12 -6.44
CA ASN A 110 6.08 -22.48 -5.13
C ASN A 110 7.31 -21.66 -4.64
N ASP A 111 8.04 -21.04 -5.57
CA ASP A 111 9.24 -20.24 -5.31
C ASP A 111 9.01 -18.84 -5.87
N ALA A 112 9.23 -17.80 -5.05
CA ALA A 112 9.10 -16.42 -5.48
C ALA A 112 9.99 -16.09 -6.68
N ILE A 113 11.19 -16.65 -6.75
CA ILE A 113 12.11 -16.42 -7.87
C ILE A 113 11.45 -16.84 -9.20
N ARG A 114 10.76 -17.98 -9.22
CA ARG A 114 10.07 -18.47 -10.42
C ARG A 114 8.88 -17.60 -10.80
N ILE A 115 8.08 -17.17 -9.82
CA ILE A 115 6.99 -16.21 -10.04
C ILE A 115 7.55 -14.94 -10.68
N ILE A 116 8.65 -14.41 -10.14
CA ILE A 116 9.24 -13.16 -10.63
C ILE A 116 9.81 -13.30 -12.04
N TYR A 117 10.50 -14.40 -12.37
CA TYR A 117 10.96 -14.64 -13.75
C TYR A 117 9.79 -14.72 -14.73
N TYR A 118 8.75 -15.47 -14.37
CA TYR A 118 7.53 -15.54 -15.16
C TYR A 118 6.88 -14.17 -15.37
N LEU A 119 6.79 -13.34 -14.33
CA LEU A 119 6.26 -11.98 -14.50
C LEU A 119 7.16 -11.10 -15.36
N ARG A 120 8.49 -11.26 -15.28
CA ARG A 120 9.44 -10.48 -16.09
C ARG A 120 9.29 -10.77 -17.58
N ASP A 121 9.03 -12.02 -17.96
CA ASP A 121 8.76 -12.41 -19.34
C ASP A 121 7.51 -11.72 -19.92
N HIS A 122 6.59 -11.28 -19.05
CA HIS A 122 5.36 -10.57 -19.41
C HIS A 122 5.37 -9.08 -19.01
N LYS A 123 6.52 -8.52 -18.62
CA LYS A 123 6.64 -7.17 -18.06
C LYS A 123 5.98 -6.10 -18.94
N ALA A 124 6.32 -6.06 -20.22
CA ALA A 124 5.82 -5.04 -21.14
C ALA A 124 4.28 -5.06 -21.23
N SER A 125 3.69 -6.26 -21.30
CA SER A 125 2.25 -6.44 -21.34
C SER A 125 1.58 -6.01 -20.02
N ILE A 126 2.14 -6.43 -18.86
CA ILE A 126 1.64 -6.01 -17.54
C ILE A 126 1.62 -4.49 -17.42
N TYR A 127 2.70 -3.80 -17.83
CA TYR A 127 2.80 -2.34 -17.74
C TYR A 127 1.80 -1.66 -18.67
N SER A 128 1.57 -2.21 -19.87
CA SER A 128 0.58 -1.68 -20.82
C SER A 128 -0.88 -1.78 -20.32
N LEU A 129 -1.15 -2.68 -19.37
CA LEU A 129 -2.47 -2.92 -18.80
C LEU A 129 -2.70 -2.12 -17.50
N LEU A 130 -1.72 -1.34 -17.04
CA LEU A 130 -1.89 -0.52 -15.85
C LEU A 130 -2.92 0.60 -16.10
N PRO A 131 -3.86 0.81 -15.17
CA PRO A 131 -4.70 2.00 -15.20
C PRO A 131 -3.87 3.29 -15.25
N CYS A 132 -4.35 4.31 -15.98
CA CYS A 132 -3.63 5.57 -16.19
C CYS A 132 -3.30 6.34 -14.90
N TRP A 133 -4.02 6.07 -13.80
CA TRP A 133 -3.81 6.70 -12.49
C TRP A 133 -2.82 5.94 -11.60
N THR A 134 -2.34 4.76 -12.00
CA THR A 134 -1.55 3.90 -11.11
C THR A 134 -0.22 4.53 -10.71
N THR A 135 0.49 5.17 -11.65
CA THR A 135 1.77 5.83 -11.35
C THR A 135 1.60 6.98 -10.35
N GLU A 136 0.56 7.80 -10.51
CA GLU A 136 0.22 8.90 -9.60
C GLU A 136 -0.01 8.39 -8.17
N VAL A 137 -0.75 7.29 -8.01
CA VAL A 137 -1.09 6.73 -6.70
C VAL A 137 0.10 6.03 -6.05
N LEU A 138 0.86 5.24 -6.80
CA LEU A 138 1.94 4.41 -6.24
C LEU A 138 3.27 5.15 -6.05
N SER A 139 3.49 6.28 -6.72
CA SER A 139 4.70 7.11 -6.54
C SER A 139 4.95 7.50 -5.08
N GLN A 140 3.88 7.71 -4.32
CA GLN A 140 3.91 8.08 -2.90
C GLN A 140 4.47 6.98 -1.98
N LEU A 141 4.51 5.71 -2.42
CA LEU A 141 5.15 4.64 -1.65
C LEU A 141 6.66 4.85 -1.54
N ASN A 142 7.27 5.41 -2.59
CA ASN A 142 8.71 5.66 -2.62
C ASN A 142 9.09 6.86 -1.75
N GLU A 143 8.21 7.86 -1.62
CA GLU A 143 8.43 9.03 -0.77
C GLU A 143 8.49 8.66 0.72
N SER A 144 7.59 7.79 1.19
CA SER A 144 7.60 7.32 2.57
C SER A 144 8.87 6.53 2.92
N ALA A 145 9.39 5.72 1.98
CA ALA A 145 10.63 4.99 2.16
C ALA A 145 11.87 5.90 2.29
N LEU A 146 11.84 7.10 1.70
CA LEU A 146 12.91 8.09 1.84
C LEU A 146 12.85 8.81 3.19
N GLN A 147 11.65 8.98 3.76
CA GLN A 147 11.45 9.72 5.01
C GLN A 147 11.82 8.88 6.24
N GLU A 148 11.58 7.56 6.21
CA GLU A 148 12.08 6.63 7.24
C GLU A 148 13.62 6.55 7.23
N GLN A 149 14.25 6.55 6.06
CA GLN A 149 15.71 6.57 5.96
C GLN A 149 16.34 7.86 6.53
N VAL A 150 15.64 9.00 6.48
CA VAL A 150 16.15 10.26 7.06
C VAL A 150 16.06 10.26 8.59
N LEU A 151 15.11 9.56 9.19
CA LEU A 151 14.99 9.45 10.65
C LEU A 151 16.07 8.56 11.28
N ASP A 152 16.59 7.57 10.54
CA ASP A 152 17.70 6.71 10.99
C ASP A 152 19.10 7.34 10.75
N VAL A 153 19.18 8.47 10.05
CA VAL A 153 20.42 9.23 9.83
C VAL A 153 20.39 10.52 10.65
N ILE A 154 20.28 10.41 11.97
CA ILE A 154 20.87 11.42 12.86
C ILE A 154 22.23 10.85 13.27
N PRO A 155 23.36 11.38 12.74
CA PRO A 155 24.67 10.99 13.21
C PRO A 155 24.77 11.34 14.70
N ALA A 156 24.97 10.32 15.54
CA ALA A 156 25.36 10.52 16.93
C ALA A 156 26.68 11.31 16.95
N ILE A 157 26.58 12.59 17.32
CA ILE A 157 27.73 13.45 17.54
C ILE A 157 28.49 12.86 18.74
N PRO A 158 29.79 12.55 18.64
CA PRO A 158 30.55 12.03 19.77
C PRO A 158 30.66 13.09 20.86
N SER A 159 30.18 12.76 22.06
CA SER A 159 30.28 13.58 23.26
C SER A 159 31.75 13.66 23.72
N VAL A 160 32.30 14.88 23.69
CA VAL A 160 33.59 15.23 24.32
C VAL A 160 33.30 15.75 25.74
N PRO A 161 34.06 15.35 26.77
CA PRO A 161 33.65 15.49 28.17
C PRO A 161 33.78 16.91 28.73
N ASP A 162 32.96 17.17 29.74
CA ASP A 162 32.78 18.43 30.47
C ASP A 162 34.06 19.10 30.99
N ALA A 163 34.14 20.42 30.76
CA ALA A 163 35.01 21.33 31.48
C ALA A 163 34.23 22.56 31.98
N LYS A 164 33.75 22.44 33.22
CA LYS A 164 33.48 23.45 34.25
C LYS A 164 33.97 24.88 33.95
N LYS A 165 33.08 25.90 34.03
CA LYS A 165 33.16 27.08 34.94
C LYS A 165 32.13 28.19 34.62
N ASN A 166 31.21 28.39 35.58
CA ASN A 166 30.73 29.67 36.15
C ASN A 166 30.61 30.94 35.27
N ASN A 167 29.39 31.46 35.02
CA ASN A 167 28.86 32.66 35.70
C ASN A 167 27.43 33.03 35.22
N LYS A 168 26.69 33.63 36.15
CA LYS A 168 25.37 34.28 36.03
C LYS A 168 25.15 35.08 34.74
N ILE A 169 23.91 35.03 34.20
CA ILE A 169 22.99 36.18 33.99
C ILE A 169 21.54 35.63 33.87
N PHE A 170 20.64 36.11 34.74
CA PHE A 170 19.16 36.01 34.68
C PHE A 170 18.62 37.32 34.00
N PRO A 171 17.30 37.60 33.86
CA PRO A 171 16.29 37.01 32.98
C PRO A 171 15.41 38.09 32.27
N PHE A 172 14.99 38.00 31.01
CA PHE A 172 13.89 38.87 30.51
C PHE A 172 13.12 38.25 29.34
N LEU A 173 11.94 37.69 29.60
CA LEU A 173 10.66 38.04 28.95
C LEU A 173 9.56 37.04 29.33
N THR A 174 8.90 37.32 30.45
CA THR A 174 7.53 36.90 30.74
C THR A 174 6.57 38.00 30.29
N LEU A 175 5.82 37.78 29.20
CA LEU A 175 4.49 38.36 28.88
C LEU A 175 4.15 37.86 27.46
N LEU A 176 3.19 36.98 27.24
CA LEU A 176 1.76 37.31 27.18
C LEU A 176 0.94 36.02 27.31
N PHE A 177 0.25 35.90 28.43
CA PHE A 177 -0.84 34.95 28.64
C PHE A 177 -2.16 35.66 28.32
N GLY A 178 -3.07 34.96 27.63
CA GLY A 178 -4.51 35.18 27.79
C GLY A 178 -5.24 35.81 26.62
N PHE A 179 -5.85 34.99 25.75
CA PHE A 179 -7.14 35.32 25.13
C PHE A 179 -7.90 34.11 24.52
N SER A 180 -8.02 32.99 25.24
CA SER A 180 -8.80 31.84 24.75
C SER A 180 -9.77 31.25 25.78
N LEU A 181 -10.41 32.10 26.60
CA LEU A 181 -11.49 31.69 27.50
C LEU A 181 -12.81 32.47 27.31
N ILE A 182 -12.86 33.44 26.40
CA ILE A 182 -14.09 34.21 26.13
C ILE A 182 -14.97 33.54 25.05
N PHE A 183 -14.44 32.62 24.25
CA PHE A 183 -15.20 32.01 23.15
C PHE A 183 -16.18 30.91 23.58
N LEU A 184 -16.07 30.36 24.80
CA LEU A 184 -16.95 29.29 25.28
C LEU A 184 -18.22 29.80 26.01
N TYR A 185 -18.31 31.10 26.30
CA TYR A 185 -19.48 31.66 27.01
C TYR A 185 -20.63 32.08 26.09
N GLN A 186 -20.39 32.24 24.78
CA GLN A 186 -21.47 32.60 23.83
C GLN A 186 -22.29 31.42 23.30
N LEU A 187 -21.87 30.17 23.54
CA LEU A 187 -22.59 28.96 23.08
C LEU A 187 -23.64 28.44 24.08
N SER A 188 -23.80 29.11 25.24
CA SER A 188 -24.69 28.65 26.32
C SER A 188 -25.86 29.59 26.62
N LYS A 189 -26.27 30.46 25.69
CA LYS A 189 -27.48 31.28 25.85
C LYS A 189 -28.45 31.11 24.69
#